data_AF-A0A0P4V4W8-F1
#
_entry.id   AF-A0A0P4V4W8-F1
#
_cell.length_a   1.000
_cell.length_b   1.000
_cell.length_c   1.000
_cell.angle_alpha   90.00
_cell.angle_beta   90.00
_cell.angle_gamma   90.00
#
_symmetry.space_group_name_H-M   'P 1'
#
loop_
_entity.id
_entity.type
_entity.pdbx_description
1 polymer ?
#
loop_
_entity_poly.entity_id
_entity_poly.type
_entity_poly.pdbx_seq_one_letter_code
_entity_poly.pdbx_strand_id
1 'polypeptide(L)'
;MAVKLSATKRRSHLWRGLIFGLLLSAVVTGAVHTQVKGGLNYYREPEHPRITQLINAAPHPLLIGSINRAPNRLPGTDGSLGVLFTLLHRLAPSTWVQLVVEPQVPILPEGYQYFLYNPSKDLLDSLRRNYDTSRLQASLQGELWQLKPR
;
A
#
# COMPACT_ATOMS: atom_id res chain seq x y z
N MET A 1 -11.84 5.65 67.15
CA MET A 1 -10.41 5.64 66.79
C MET A 1 -10.27 6.03 65.33
N ALA A 2 -9.67 7.19 65.03
CA ALA A 2 -9.46 7.63 63.65
C ALA A 2 -7.99 7.43 63.27
N VAL A 3 -7.73 6.58 62.27
CA VAL A 3 -6.38 6.34 61.73
C VAL A 3 -6.04 7.49 60.78
N LYS A 4 -5.11 8.35 61.21
CA LYS A 4 -4.61 9.45 60.38
C LYS A 4 -3.54 8.90 59.43
N LEU A 5 -3.93 8.61 58.19
CA LEU A 5 -2.99 8.22 57.13
C LEU A 5 -2.14 9.45 56.74
N SER A 6 -0.96 9.60 57.33
CA SER A 6 0.01 10.59 56.84
C SER A 6 0.67 10.06 55.58
N ALA A 7 0.16 10.45 54.40
CA ALA A 7 0.88 10.24 53.16
C ALA A 7 2.17 11.09 53.20
N THR A 8 3.30 10.44 53.38
CA THR A 8 4.62 11.07 53.42
C THR A 8 4.87 11.79 52.09
N LYS A 9 4.87 13.13 52.09
CA LYS A 9 5.04 14.01 50.91
C LYS A 9 6.13 13.53 49.93
N ARG A 10 7.22 12.98 50.46
CA ARG A 10 8.39 12.45 49.71
C ARG A 10 8.03 11.36 48.69
N ARG A 11 7.07 10.49 49.02
CA ARG A 11 6.61 9.40 48.14
C ARG A 11 5.89 9.95 46.91
N SER A 12 5.10 11.01 47.07
CA SER A 12 4.33 11.62 45.98
C SER A 12 5.20 12.29 44.90
N HIS A 13 6.33 12.89 45.29
CA HIS A 13 7.26 13.53 44.35
C HIS A 13 8.02 12.50 43.50
N LEU A 14 8.36 11.34 44.07
CA LEU A 14 8.98 10.23 43.33
C LEU A 14 8.04 9.64 42.28
N TRP A 15 6.76 9.41 42.63
CA TRP A 15 5.76 8.92 41.69
C TRP A 15 5.45 9.91 40.56
N ARG A 16 5.40 11.21 40.89
CA ARG A 16 5.26 12.26 39.86
C ARG A 16 6.43 12.26 38.87
N GLY A 17 7.66 12.09 39.36
CA GLY A 17 8.84 11.97 38.50
C GLY A 17 8.78 10.75 37.58
N LEU A 18 8.40 9.59 38.11
CA LEU A 18 8.23 8.35 37.34
C LEU A 18 7.17 8.47 36.25
N ILE A 19 6.00 9.01 36.57
CA ILE A 19 4.91 9.22 35.61
C ILE A 19 5.33 10.21 34.52
N PHE A 20 6.01 11.30 34.90
CA PHE A 20 6.49 12.29 33.94
C PHE A 20 7.55 11.70 33.00
N GLY A 21 8.46 10.89 33.55
CA GLY A 21 9.47 10.16 32.76
C GLY A 21 8.85 9.17 31.78
N LEU A 22 7.81 8.42 32.21
CA LEU A 22 7.06 7.51 31.34
C LEU A 22 6.34 8.25 30.21
N LEU A 23 5.69 9.37 30.51
CA LEU A 23 5.02 10.19 29.49
C LEU A 23 6.02 10.79 28.50
N LEU A 24 7.14 11.31 28.98
CA LEU A 24 8.23 11.81 28.11
C LEU A 24 8.79 10.71 27.23
N SER A 25 9.04 9.52 27.79
CA SER A 25 9.49 8.37 27.02
C SER A 25 8.47 8.01 25.93
N ALA A 26 7.18 7.98 26.25
CA ALA A 26 6.14 7.68 25.26
C ALA A 26 6.08 8.72 24.13
N VAL A 27 6.22 10.01 24.45
CA VAL A 27 6.25 11.10 23.44
C VAL A 27 7.50 11.00 22.57
N VAL A 28 8.67 10.74 23.16
CA VAL A 28 9.93 10.58 22.42
C VAL A 28 9.89 9.34 21.53
N THR A 29 9.44 8.19 22.04
CA THR A 29 9.27 6.97 21.26
C THR A 29 8.27 7.17 20.12
N GLY A 30 7.14 7.84 20.38
CA GLY A 30 6.14 8.18 19.36
C GLY A 30 6.72 9.09 18.27
N ALA A 31 7.43 10.15 18.65
CA ALA A 31 8.05 11.07 17.71
C ALA A 31 9.09 10.39 16.82
N VAL A 32 9.97 9.55 17.40
CA VAL A 32 10.95 8.77 16.63
C VAL A 32 10.25 7.79 15.70
N HIS A 33 9.21 7.08 16.16
CA HIS A 33 8.46 6.12 15.34
C HIS A 33 7.75 6.79 14.15
N THR A 34 7.28 8.04 14.29
CA THR A 34 6.70 8.81 13.18
C THR A 34 7.74 9.34 12.18
N GLN A 35 9.01 9.45 12.59
CA GLN A 35 10.11 9.94 11.74
C GLN A 35 10.89 8.83 11.05
N VAL A 36 10.68 7.56 11.42
CA VAL A 36 11.23 6.43 10.66
C VAL A 36 10.62 6.46 9.26
N LYS A 37 11.44 6.74 8.24
CA LYS A 37 11.10 6.45 6.83
C LYS A 37 10.68 4.98 6.74
N GLY A 38 9.38 4.72 6.64
CA GLY A 38 8.80 3.38 6.61
C GLY A 38 7.82 3.04 7.74
N GLY A 39 7.64 3.92 8.73
CA GLY A 39 6.60 3.77 9.76
C GLY A 39 5.22 4.00 9.15
N LEU A 40 4.37 2.95 9.14
CA LEU A 40 3.07 2.84 8.47
C LEU A 40 3.13 2.84 6.93
N ASN A 41 3.66 1.80 6.30
CA ASN A 41 3.38 1.40 4.90
C ASN A 41 3.37 2.49 3.79
N TYR A 42 3.93 3.67 4.03
CA TYR A 42 4.20 4.67 3.01
C TYR A 42 5.47 4.26 2.27
N TYR A 43 5.44 3.08 1.64
CA TYR A 43 6.34 2.76 0.56
C TYR A 43 6.04 3.77 -0.55
N ARG A 44 6.77 4.89 -0.52
CA ARG A 44 6.80 5.83 -1.63
C ARG A 44 7.67 5.17 -2.69
N GLU A 45 7.06 4.32 -3.51
CA GLU A 45 7.79 3.81 -4.67
C GLU A 45 8.19 5.02 -5.50
N PRO A 46 9.50 5.21 -5.79
CA PRO A 46 10.00 6.34 -6.57
C PRO A 46 9.33 6.47 -7.94
N GLU A 47 8.69 5.39 -8.38
CA GLU A 47 8.30 5.13 -9.76
C GLU A 47 6.79 5.36 -9.97
N HIS A 48 6.03 5.46 -8.87
CA HIS A 48 4.61 5.81 -8.90
C HIS A 48 4.30 7.10 -9.67
N PRO A 49 5.08 8.20 -9.59
CA PRO A 49 4.80 9.39 -10.41
C PRO A 49 4.76 9.08 -11.91
N ARG A 50 5.72 8.28 -12.41
CA ARG A 50 5.82 7.93 -13.83
C ARG A 50 4.71 6.96 -14.25
N ILE A 51 4.43 5.96 -13.42
CA ILE A 51 3.30 5.02 -13.64
C ILE A 51 1.97 5.78 -13.68
N THR A 52 1.76 6.70 -12.74
CA THR A 52 0.56 7.55 -12.66
C THR A 52 0.41 8.41 -13.92
N GLN A 53 1.49 9.02 -14.40
CA GLN A 53 1.45 9.82 -15.63
C GLN A 53 1.01 8.99 -16.85
N LEU A 54 1.51 7.76 -16.98
CA LEU A 54 1.13 6.88 -18.08
C LEU A 54 -0.35 6.48 -18.02
N ILE A 55 -0.85 6.12 -16.83
CA ILE A 55 -2.24 5.72 -16.65
C ILE A 55 -3.17 6.93 -16.85
N ASN A 56 -2.85 8.08 -16.27
CA ASN A 56 -3.68 9.29 -16.36
C ASN A 56 -3.70 9.92 -17.76
N ALA A 57 -2.73 9.60 -18.63
CA ALA A 57 -2.74 10.05 -20.02
C ALA A 57 -3.77 9.30 -20.88
N ALA A 58 -4.28 8.17 -20.40
CA ALA A 58 -5.33 7.43 -21.09
C ALA A 58 -6.69 8.13 -20.91
N PRO A 59 -7.55 8.18 -21.95
CA PRO A 59 -8.88 8.77 -21.86
C PRO A 59 -9.81 8.00 -20.91
N HIS A 60 -9.76 6.66 -20.94
CA HIS A 60 -10.57 5.78 -20.10
C HIS A 60 -9.72 4.64 -19.51
N PRO A 61 -8.85 4.92 -18.52
CA PRO A 61 -7.97 3.92 -17.97
C PRO A 61 -8.72 2.95 -17.04
N LEU A 62 -8.42 1.66 -17.18
CA LEU A 62 -8.74 0.62 -16.21
C LEU A 62 -7.43 0.05 -15.66
N LEU A 63 -7.15 0.29 -14.37
CA LEU A 63 -6.05 -0.30 -13.65
C LEU A 63 -6.47 -1.63 -13.02
N ILE A 64 -5.76 -2.69 -13.34
CA ILE A 64 -5.93 -4.03 -12.80
C ILE A 64 -4.79 -4.27 -11.80
N GLY A 65 -5.15 -4.52 -10.54
CA GLY A 65 -4.22 -4.82 -9.47
C GLY A 65 -4.57 -6.14 -8.79
N SER A 66 -3.54 -6.83 -8.29
CA SER A 66 -3.72 -8.10 -7.57
C SER A 66 -3.77 -7.87 -6.07
N ILE A 67 -4.67 -8.60 -5.38
CA ILE A 67 -4.73 -8.63 -3.92
C ILE A 67 -4.01 -9.85 -3.32
N ASN A 68 -3.55 -10.76 -4.17
CA ASN A 68 -2.74 -11.91 -3.77
C ASN A 68 -1.81 -12.32 -4.91
N ARG A 69 -0.62 -11.71 -4.97
CA ARG A 69 0.36 -12.03 -6.03
C ARG A 69 1.12 -13.33 -5.74
N ALA A 70 1.28 -13.65 -4.46
CA ALA A 70 2.03 -14.81 -3.99
C ALA A 70 1.06 -15.92 -3.58
N PRO A 71 0.90 -17.01 -4.37
CA PRO A 71 -0.13 -18.03 -4.13
C PRO A 71 -0.04 -18.71 -2.75
N ASN A 72 1.14 -18.66 -2.12
CA ASN A 72 1.39 -19.24 -0.79
C ASN A 72 1.17 -18.25 0.37
N ARG A 73 0.61 -17.06 0.10
CA ARG A 73 0.29 -16.04 1.11
C ARG A 73 -1.20 -15.76 1.16
N LEU A 74 -1.67 -15.34 2.34
CA LEU A 74 -3.04 -14.89 2.50
C LEU A 74 -3.25 -13.60 1.69
N PRO A 75 -4.44 -13.38 1.09
CA PRO A 75 -4.75 -12.14 0.40
C PRO A 75 -4.44 -10.91 1.26
N GLY A 76 -3.75 -9.94 0.67
CA GLY A 76 -3.37 -8.68 1.31
C GLY A 76 -2.18 -8.74 2.26
N THR A 77 -1.55 -9.90 2.45
CA THR A 77 -0.43 -10.07 3.39
C THR A 77 0.95 -9.97 2.73
N ASP A 78 1.02 -9.89 1.41
CA ASP A 78 2.27 -9.79 0.65
C ASP A 78 2.79 -8.34 0.52
N GLY A 79 2.09 -7.37 1.10
CA GLY A 79 2.41 -5.93 1.01
C GLY A 79 2.02 -5.29 -0.31
N SER A 80 1.59 -6.08 -1.30
CA SER A 80 1.23 -5.59 -2.65
C SER A 80 0.04 -4.63 -2.62
N LEU A 81 -0.95 -4.91 -1.76
CA LEU A 81 -2.11 -4.03 -1.56
C LEU A 81 -1.71 -2.67 -1.03
N GLY A 82 -0.81 -2.61 -0.03
CA GLY A 82 -0.35 -1.36 0.56
C GLY A 82 0.31 -0.46 -0.50
N VAL A 83 1.17 -1.05 -1.32
CA VAL A 83 1.81 -0.38 -2.44
C VAL A 83 0.80 0.02 -3.53
N LEU A 84 -0.17 -0.83 -3.85
CA LEU A 84 -1.21 -0.50 -4.80
C LEU A 84 -2.02 0.70 -4.31
N PHE A 85 -2.42 0.76 -3.03
CA PHE A 85 -3.11 1.93 -2.47
C PHE A 85 -2.26 3.20 -2.55
N THR A 86 -0.94 3.10 -2.41
CA THR A 86 -0.06 4.24 -2.63
C THR A 86 0.07 4.64 -4.11
N LEU A 87 -0.26 3.77 -5.07
CA LEU A 87 -0.46 4.20 -6.46
C LEU A 87 -1.84 4.83 -6.65
N LEU A 88 -2.89 4.20 -6.11
CA LEU A 88 -4.29 4.61 -6.29
C LEU A 88 -4.54 6.06 -5.84
N HIS A 89 -3.92 6.53 -4.75
CA HIS A 89 -4.11 7.91 -4.29
C HIS A 89 -3.57 8.98 -5.25
N ARG A 90 -2.80 8.60 -6.28
CA ARG A 90 -2.23 9.52 -7.27
C ARG A 90 -2.96 9.51 -8.60
N LEU A 91 -3.77 8.49 -8.86
CA LEU A 91 -4.49 8.34 -10.12
C LEU A 91 -5.57 9.41 -10.26
N ALA A 92 -5.87 9.75 -11.52
CA ALA A 92 -6.98 10.64 -11.82
C ALA A 92 -8.29 10.02 -11.31
N PRO A 93 -9.23 10.81 -10.76
CA PRO A 93 -10.50 10.30 -10.25
C PRO A 93 -11.36 9.53 -11.27
N SER A 94 -11.13 9.76 -12.57
CA SER A 94 -11.78 9.04 -13.67
C SER A 94 -11.21 7.64 -13.92
N THR A 95 -10.14 7.24 -13.23
CA THR A 95 -9.48 5.95 -13.42
C THR A 95 -10.29 4.85 -12.74
N TRP A 96 -10.70 3.86 -13.51
CA TRP A 96 -11.35 2.67 -12.96
C TRP A 96 -10.30 1.71 -12.41
N VAL A 97 -10.67 1.00 -11.35
CA VAL A 97 -9.78 0.05 -10.67
C VAL A 97 -10.50 -1.27 -10.52
N GLN A 98 -9.86 -2.35 -10.96
CA GLN A 98 -10.31 -3.71 -10.77
C GLN A 98 -9.27 -4.48 -9.93
N LEU A 99 -9.70 -4.96 -8.77
CA LEU A 99 -8.89 -5.81 -7.91
C LEU A 99 -9.17 -7.27 -8.23
N VAL A 100 -8.13 -8.08 -8.38
CA VAL A 100 -8.23 -9.51 -8.70
C VAL A 100 -7.56 -10.38 -7.65
N VAL A 101 -8.10 -11.59 -7.47
CA VAL A 101 -7.48 -12.66 -6.70
C VAL A 101 -6.87 -13.64 -7.69
N GLU A 102 -5.55 -13.75 -7.71
CA GLU A 102 -4.88 -14.66 -8.64
C GLU A 102 -5.08 -16.13 -8.24
N PRO A 103 -5.16 -17.06 -9.21
CA PRO A 103 -4.89 -16.91 -10.65
C PRO A 103 -6.12 -16.55 -11.51
N GLN A 104 -7.21 -16.06 -10.90
CA GLN A 104 -8.43 -15.76 -11.65
C GLN A 104 -8.19 -14.67 -12.69
N VAL A 105 -8.51 -14.96 -13.95
CA VAL A 105 -8.43 -13.99 -15.05
C VAL A 105 -9.65 -13.06 -14.97
N PRO A 106 -9.47 -11.73 -14.89
CA PRO A 106 -10.58 -10.80 -14.85
C PRO A 106 -11.35 -10.78 -16.17
N ILE A 107 -12.65 -10.55 -16.07
CA ILE A 107 -13.46 -10.11 -17.22
C ILE A 107 -13.16 -8.63 -17.43
N LEU A 108 -12.71 -8.28 -18.64
CA LEU A 108 -12.35 -6.91 -19.00
C LEU A 108 -13.49 -6.29 -19.82
N PRO A 109 -14.15 -5.21 -19.33
CA PRO A 109 -15.20 -4.54 -20.06
C PRO A 109 -14.63 -3.75 -21.23
N GLU A 110 -15.33 -3.74 -22.37
CA GLU A 110 -14.92 -2.97 -23.55
C GLU A 110 -14.87 -1.46 -23.30
N GLY A 111 -14.11 -0.75 -24.14
CA GLY A 111 -14.01 0.72 -24.11
C GLY A 111 -12.93 1.28 -23.18
N TYR A 112 -12.19 0.43 -22.47
CA TYR A 112 -11.11 0.85 -21.59
C TYR A 112 -9.72 0.62 -22.18
N GLN A 113 -8.75 1.40 -21.69
CA GLN A 113 -7.33 1.11 -21.85
C GLN A 113 -6.83 0.39 -20.61
N TYR A 114 -6.42 -0.86 -20.78
CA TYR A 114 -6.10 -1.74 -19.67
C TYR A 114 -4.64 -1.62 -19.26
N PHE A 115 -4.43 -1.34 -17.97
CA PHE A 115 -3.13 -1.31 -17.34
C PHE A 115 -3.08 -2.37 -16.24
N LEU A 116 -2.09 -3.23 -16.28
CA LEU A 116 -1.89 -4.31 -15.31
C LEU A 116 -0.65 -3.99 -14.48
N TYR A 117 -0.85 -3.80 -13.18
CA TYR A 117 0.20 -3.41 -12.25
C TYR A 117 0.69 -4.61 -11.44
N ASN A 118 2.00 -4.87 -11.53
CA ASN A 118 2.70 -5.90 -10.78
C ASN A 118 2.00 -7.28 -10.77
N PRO A 119 1.60 -7.84 -11.92
CA PRO A 119 0.95 -9.15 -11.96
C PRO A 119 1.90 -10.26 -11.50
N SER A 120 1.38 -11.39 -11.02
CA SER A 120 2.19 -12.61 -11.01
C SER A 120 2.43 -13.10 -12.44
N LYS A 121 3.40 -14.00 -12.57
CA LYS A 121 3.70 -14.65 -13.85
C LYS A 121 2.49 -15.42 -14.39
N ASP A 122 1.75 -16.10 -13.53
CA ASP A 122 0.64 -16.98 -13.93
C ASP A 122 -0.56 -16.17 -14.46
N LEU A 123 -0.86 -15.02 -13.84
CA LEU A 123 -1.88 -14.09 -14.34
C LEU A 123 -1.45 -13.49 -15.68
N LEU A 124 -0.20 -13.05 -15.80
CA LEU A 124 0.32 -12.47 -17.04
C LEU A 124 0.28 -13.49 -18.19
N ASP A 125 0.73 -14.72 -17.94
CA ASP A 125 0.72 -15.81 -18.93
C ASP A 125 -0.71 -16.22 -19.28
N SER A 126 -1.65 -16.13 -18.33
CA SER A 126 -3.06 -16.38 -18.59
C SER A 126 -3.71 -15.31 -19.47
N LEU A 127 -3.36 -14.03 -19.27
CA LEU A 127 -3.86 -12.91 -20.07
C LEU A 127 -3.27 -12.93 -21.49
N ARG A 128 -2.01 -13.35 -21.66
CA ARG A 128 -1.34 -13.47 -22.98
C ARG A 128 -2.03 -14.39 -23.97
N ARG A 129 -2.91 -15.29 -23.50
CA ARG A 129 -3.71 -16.14 -24.39
C ARG A 129 -4.71 -15.32 -25.22
N ASN A 130 -5.26 -14.26 -24.63
CA ASN A 130 -6.36 -13.48 -25.22
C ASN A 130 -5.99 -12.02 -25.53
N TYR A 131 -4.88 -11.52 -24.96
CA TYR A 131 -4.46 -10.13 -25.08
C TYR A 131 -3.01 -10.02 -25.52
N ASP A 132 -2.72 -9.02 -26.35
CA ASP A 132 -1.35 -8.59 -26.57
C ASP A 132 -0.88 -7.79 -25.35
N THR A 133 0.23 -8.24 -24.78
CA THR A 133 0.79 -7.68 -23.55
C THR A 133 2.09 -6.95 -23.86
N SER A 134 2.15 -5.67 -23.52
CA SER A 134 3.34 -4.84 -23.69
C SER A 134 3.83 -4.34 -22.35
N ARG A 135 5.08 -4.63 -21.99
CA ARG A 135 5.67 -4.07 -20.77
C ARG A 135 5.93 -2.59 -20.99
N LEU A 136 5.31 -1.74 -20.19
CA LEU A 136 5.67 -0.34 -20.10
C LEU A 136 6.84 -0.25 -19.14
N GLN A 137 8.02 0.14 -19.65
CA GLN A 137 9.24 0.28 -18.85
C GLN A 137 9.15 1.53 -17.97
N ALA A 138 8.20 1.49 -17.04
CA ALA A 138 7.88 2.56 -16.13
C ALA A 138 8.65 2.44 -14.82
N SER A 139 9.24 1.27 -14.53
CA SER A 139 9.89 1.04 -13.25
C SER A 139 10.98 -0.07 -13.18
N LEU A 140 11.96 0.12 -12.29
CA LEU A 140 13.04 -0.81 -11.90
C LEU A 140 12.56 -1.87 -10.88
N GLN A 141 11.60 -1.54 -10.01
CA GLN A 141 11.11 -2.38 -8.91
C GLN A 141 9.66 -2.86 -9.09
N GLY A 142 8.89 -2.20 -9.94
CA GLY A 142 7.50 -2.48 -10.29
C GLY A 142 7.31 -2.62 -11.79
N GLU A 143 6.41 -3.50 -12.20
CA GLU A 143 6.09 -3.72 -13.60
C GLU A 143 4.72 -3.14 -13.90
N LEU A 144 4.65 -2.25 -14.88
CA LEU A 144 3.40 -1.82 -15.49
C LEU A 144 3.31 -2.47 -16.86
N TRP A 145 2.18 -3.10 -17.14
CA TRP A 145 1.89 -3.73 -18.42
C TRP A 145 0.67 -3.08 -19.04
N GLN A 146 0.68 -2.93 -20.36
CA GLN A 146 -0.51 -2.55 -21.13
C GLN A 146 -1.07 -3.80 -21.79
N LEU A 147 -2.38 -4.00 -21.68
CA LEU A 147 -3.09 -5.07 -22.39
C LEU A 147 -3.88 -4.47 -23.55
N LYS A 148 -3.79 -5.09 -24.71
CA LYS A 148 -4.60 -4.76 -25.89
C LYS A 148 -5.37 -6.00 -26.32
N PRO A 149 -6.68 -5.88 -26.60
CA PRO A 149 -7.42 -6.96 -27.26
C PRO A 149 -6.72 -7.33 -28.57
N ARG A 150 -6.68 -8.63 -28.87
CA ARG A 150 -6.24 -9.13 -30.18
C ARG A 150 -7.32 -8.97 -31.23
#